data_AF-A0A8X6PDB1-F1
#
_entry.id   AF-A0A8X6PDB1-F1
#
_cell.length_a   1.000
_cell.length_b   1.000
_cell.length_c   1.000
_cell.angle_alpha   90.00
_cell.angle_beta   90.00
_cell.angle_gamma   90.00
#
_symmetry.space_group_name_H-M   'P 1'
#
loop_
_entity.id
_entity.type
_entity.pdbx_description
1 polymer ?
#
loop_
_entity_poly.entity_id
_entity_poly.type
_entity_poly.pdbx_seq_one_letter_code
_entity_poly.pdbx_strand_id
1 'polypeptide(L)'
;MQEPGAVVQFHFFGEKEDSHQAKSIMEEALKSRSIGKYTVDRNYISFEWEPALSIQSIDASEKMPVVEDSELSLACITQGSSAMQVRWFKDGAAINVQTSYRSMWTTLVPKNSKDQYTAILGFEKAHVLDSGKPI
;
A
#
# COMPACT_ATOMS: atom_id res chain seq x y z
N MET A 1 -22.78 25.22 3.23
CA MET A 1 -21.38 24.89 2.86
C MET A 1 -21.40 24.42 1.43
N GLN A 2 -20.71 25.12 0.53
CA GLN A 2 -20.59 24.73 -0.87
C GLN A 2 -19.54 23.61 -0.95
N GLU A 3 -19.87 22.46 -1.51
CA GLU A 3 -18.88 21.42 -1.78
C GLU A 3 -17.86 21.93 -2.81
N PRO A 4 -16.56 21.59 -2.69
CA PRO A 4 -15.56 21.95 -3.69
C PRO A 4 -15.97 21.38 -5.06
N GLY A 5 -15.99 22.22 -6.10
CA GLY A 5 -16.41 21.79 -7.44
C GLY A 5 -15.49 20.75 -8.11
N ALA A 6 -14.21 20.72 -7.73
CA ALA A 6 -13.23 19.72 -8.16
C ALA A 6 -12.00 19.72 -7.23
N VAL A 7 -11.37 18.57 -7.03
CA VAL A 7 -10.10 18.41 -6.31
C VAL A 7 -9.01 18.02 -7.30
N VAL A 8 -7.86 18.68 -7.24
CA VAL A 8 -6.68 18.36 -8.05
C VAL A 8 -5.58 17.87 -7.12
N GLN A 9 -5.01 16.70 -7.41
CA GLN A 9 -3.92 16.11 -6.65
C GLN A 9 -2.64 16.11 -7.49
N PHE A 10 -1.54 16.59 -6.91
CA PHE A 10 -0.22 16.59 -7.51
C PHE A 10 0.68 15.62 -6.76
N HIS A 11 1.46 14.82 -7.48
CA HIS A 11 2.44 13.91 -6.89
C HIS A 11 3.85 14.41 -7.20
N PHE A 12 4.65 14.55 -6.17
CA PHE A 12 6.06 14.90 -6.26
C PHE A 12 6.90 13.71 -5.83
N PHE A 13 7.97 13.44 -6.57
CA PHE A 13 8.91 12.37 -6.25
C PHE A 13 10.24 13.00 -5.88
N GLY A 14 10.75 12.67 -4.70
CA GLY A 14 11.98 13.26 -4.15
C GLY A 14 12.28 12.69 -2.76
N GLU A 15 13.33 13.21 -2.15
CA GLU A 15 13.69 12.83 -0.79
C GLU A 15 12.73 13.47 0.22
N LYS A 16 12.67 12.95 1.45
CA LYS A 16 11.75 13.47 2.47
C LYS A 16 12.12 14.91 2.85
N GLU A 17 13.40 15.21 2.81
CA GLU A 17 14.03 16.49 3.07
C GLU A 17 13.55 17.57 2.08
N ASP A 18 13.27 17.17 0.82
CA ASP A 18 12.79 18.05 -0.25
C ASP A 18 11.33 18.46 -0.09
N SER A 19 10.59 17.81 0.82
CA SER A 19 9.15 18.08 1.05
C SER A 19 8.88 19.55 1.38
N HIS A 20 9.81 20.21 2.08
CA HIS A 20 9.72 21.64 2.39
C HIS A 20 9.78 22.52 1.14
N GLN A 21 10.60 22.15 0.16
CA GLN A 21 10.73 22.89 -1.11
C GLN A 21 9.47 22.72 -1.96
N ALA A 22 8.94 21.50 -2.06
CA ALA A 22 7.69 21.23 -2.77
C ALA A 22 6.51 22.02 -2.15
N LYS A 23 6.44 22.06 -0.82
CA LYS A 23 5.45 22.88 -0.11
C LYS A 23 5.61 24.37 -0.41
N SER A 24 6.84 24.90 -0.40
CA SER A 24 7.11 26.31 -0.68
C SER A 24 6.71 26.72 -2.11
N ILE A 25 7.02 25.89 -3.11
CA ILE A 25 6.63 26.11 -4.51
C ILE A 25 5.10 26.15 -4.64
N MET A 26 4.40 25.24 -3.95
CA MET A 26 2.94 25.22 -3.96
C MET A 26 2.34 26.47 -3.28
N GLU A 27 2.85 26.85 -2.11
CA GLU A 27 2.42 28.07 -1.42
C GLU A 27 2.63 29.33 -2.27
N GLU A 28 3.75 29.42 -3.00
CA GLU A 28 4.03 30.51 -3.92
C GLU A 28 3.06 30.52 -5.10
N ALA A 29 2.83 29.39 -5.76
CA ALA A 29 1.87 29.28 -6.86
C ALA A 29 0.46 29.73 -6.42
N LEU A 30 0.08 29.42 -5.19
CA LEU A 30 -1.22 29.77 -4.60
C LEU A 30 -1.35 31.25 -4.19
N LYS A 31 -0.26 32.03 -4.17
CA LYS A 31 -0.33 33.49 -3.93
C LYS A 31 -1.19 34.20 -4.97
N SER A 32 -1.18 33.71 -6.21
CA SER A 32 -1.99 34.24 -7.33
C SER A 32 -3.51 33.98 -7.19
N ARG A 33 -3.93 33.14 -6.22
CA ARG A 33 -5.31 32.64 -5.99
C ARG A 33 -5.93 31.89 -7.17
N SER A 34 -5.18 31.71 -8.25
CA SER A 34 -5.67 31.10 -9.48
C SER A 34 -4.62 30.22 -10.12
N ILE A 35 -5.05 29.08 -10.63
CA ILE A 35 -4.21 28.24 -11.49
C ILE A 35 -4.89 28.27 -12.86
N GLY A 36 -4.33 29.06 -13.77
CA GLY A 36 -4.97 29.37 -15.06
C GLY A 36 -6.32 30.06 -14.85
N LYS A 37 -7.40 29.45 -15.37
CA LYS A 37 -8.77 29.99 -15.26
C LYS A 37 -9.52 29.56 -13.98
N TYR A 38 -8.89 28.78 -13.11
CA TYR A 38 -9.54 28.20 -11.94
C TYR A 38 -9.16 28.96 -10.67
N THR A 39 -10.16 29.37 -9.89
CA THR A 39 -9.95 29.93 -8.54
C THR A 39 -9.72 28.79 -7.55
N VAL A 40 -8.69 28.92 -6.72
CA VAL A 40 -8.34 27.89 -5.73
C VAL A 40 -8.80 28.32 -4.34
N ASP A 41 -9.51 27.44 -3.62
CA ASP A 41 -9.81 27.63 -2.21
C ASP A 41 -8.57 27.34 -1.37
N ARG A 42 -8.05 28.38 -0.69
CA ARG A 42 -6.87 28.27 0.16
C ARG A 42 -7.11 27.52 1.46
N ASN A 43 -8.37 27.34 1.87
CA ASN A 43 -8.71 26.59 3.06
C ASN A 43 -8.72 25.08 2.79
N TYR A 44 -8.57 24.65 1.53
CA TYR A 44 -8.60 23.25 1.10
C TYR A 44 -7.27 22.86 0.43
N ILE A 45 -6.16 23.05 1.14
CA ILE A 45 -4.83 22.60 0.70
C ILE A 45 -4.30 21.61 1.73
N SER A 46 -4.09 20.36 1.30
CA SER A 46 -3.36 19.35 2.07
C SER A 46 -2.00 19.07 1.43
N PHE A 47 -1.00 18.81 2.27
CA PHE A 47 0.31 18.35 1.83
C PHE A 47 0.65 17.11 2.65
N GLU A 48 0.78 15.98 1.98
CA GLU A 48 1.06 14.70 2.59
C GLU A 48 2.31 14.11 1.98
N TRP A 49 3.19 13.59 2.84
CA TRP A 49 4.35 12.84 2.41
C TRP A 49 4.03 11.35 2.49
N GLU A 50 4.32 10.64 1.40
CA GLU A 50 4.15 9.20 1.32
C GLU A 50 5.50 8.55 1.00
N PRO A 51 5.89 7.46 1.71
CA PRO A 51 7.13 6.76 1.43
C PRO A 51 7.08 6.07 0.07
N ALA A 52 8.24 5.93 -0.56
CA ALA A 52 8.38 5.14 -1.78
C ALA A 52 7.97 3.67 -1.53
N LEU A 53 7.40 3.04 -2.56
CA LEU A 53 7.00 1.64 -2.51
C LEU A 53 8.22 0.74 -2.31
N SER A 54 8.24 -0.04 -1.23
CA SER A 54 9.34 -0.94 -0.93
C SER A 54 8.87 -2.14 -0.10
N ILE A 55 9.29 -3.34 -0.51
CA ILE A 55 9.11 -4.57 0.29
C ILE A 55 10.23 -4.63 1.32
N GLN A 56 9.87 -4.67 2.59
CA GLN A 56 10.80 -4.69 3.73
C GLN A 56 11.15 -6.12 4.12
N SER A 57 10.15 -6.99 4.25
CA SER A 57 10.34 -8.40 4.53
C SER A 57 9.16 -9.24 4.06
N ILE A 58 9.41 -10.54 3.90
CA ILE A 58 8.39 -11.56 3.75
C ILE A 58 8.69 -12.62 4.81
N ASP A 59 7.77 -12.78 5.75
CA ASP A 59 7.91 -13.67 6.89
C ASP A 59 6.85 -14.78 6.82
N ALA A 60 7.19 -15.99 7.27
CA ALA A 60 6.25 -17.10 7.40
C ALA A 60 6.02 -17.39 8.89
N SER A 61 4.78 -17.75 9.27
CA SER A 61 4.48 -18.13 10.66
C SER A 61 5.15 -19.43 11.07
N GLU A 62 5.40 -20.33 10.12
CA GLU A 62 5.98 -21.65 10.34
C GLU A 62 7.34 -21.79 9.64
N LYS A 63 8.22 -22.60 10.21
CA LYS A 63 9.49 -22.94 9.57
C LYS A 63 9.25 -23.96 8.46
N MET A 64 9.87 -23.74 7.30
CA MET A 64 9.82 -24.69 6.20
C MET A 64 10.68 -25.94 6.53
N PRO A 65 10.21 -27.16 6.17
CA PRO A 65 8.94 -27.47 5.53
C PRO A 65 7.75 -27.40 6.50
N VAL A 66 6.60 -26.94 6.00
CA VAL A 66 5.35 -26.85 6.75
C VAL A 66 4.67 -28.22 6.79
N VAL A 67 4.10 -28.57 7.93
CA VAL A 67 3.34 -29.82 8.12
C VAL A 67 2.01 -29.72 7.38
N GLU A 68 1.61 -30.77 6.64
CA GLU A 68 0.29 -30.79 6.00
C GLU A 68 -0.83 -30.68 7.04
N ASP A 69 -1.94 -30.04 6.66
CA ASP A 69 -3.09 -29.71 7.52
C ASP A 69 -2.80 -28.73 8.67
N SER A 70 -1.59 -28.17 8.78
CA SER A 70 -1.30 -27.11 9.75
C SER A 70 -1.77 -25.74 9.23
N GLU A 71 -2.05 -24.83 10.15
CA GLU A 71 -2.22 -23.42 9.80
C GLU A 71 -0.89 -22.83 9.30
N LEU A 72 -0.96 -21.96 8.31
CA LEU A 72 0.20 -21.25 7.76
C LEU A 72 -0.23 -19.82 7.40
N SER A 73 0.64 -18.85 7.67
CA SER A 73 0.49 -17.50 7.13
C SER A 73 1.80 -16.97 6.60
N LEU A 74 1.70 -16.19 5.52
CA LEU A 74 2.77 -15.37 4.97
C LEU A 74 2.44 -13.91 5.23
N ALA A 75 3.38 -13.16 5.78
CA ALA A 75 3.27 -11.73 6.03
C ALA A 75 4.26 -10.99 5.13
N CYS A 76 3.76 -10.10 4.28
CA CYS A 76 4.57 -9.19 3.48
C CYS A 76 4.52 -7.81 4.12
N ILE A 77 5.64 -7.39 4.70
CA ILE A 77 5.81 -6.07 5.32
C ILE A 77 6.31 -5.12 4.24
N THR A 78 5.55 -4.06 3.97
CA THR A 78 5.81 -3.11 2.88
C THR A 78 5.69 -1.67 3.37
N GLN A 79 6.44 -0.76 2.77
CA GLN A 79 6.24 0.69 2.87
C GLN A 79 5.68 1.19 1.55
N GLY A 80 4.82 2.20 1.60
CA GLY A 80 4.25 2.82 0.41
C GLY A 80 3.19 3.87 0.75
N SER A 81 2.59 4.42 -0.30
CA SER A 81 1.44 5.32 -0.22
C SER A 81 0.19 4.66 0.37
N SER A 82 -0.73 5.48 0.87
CA SER A 82 -2.09 5.08 1.25
C SER A 82 -2.90 4.44 0.11
N ALA A 83 -2.57 4.76 -1.14
CA ALA A 83 -3.17 4.17 -2.34
C ALA A 83 -2.55 2.84 -2.80
N MET A 84 -1.56 2.31 -2.06
CA MET A 84 -0.85 1.07 -2.43
C MET A 84 -1.80 -0.14 -2.47
N GLN A 85 -1.51 -1.08 -3.38
CA GLN A 85 -2.21 -2.36 -3.46
C GLN A 85 -1.20 -3.51 -3.43
N VAL A 86 -1.56 -4.60 -2.75
CA VAL A 86 -0.76 -5.82 -2.68
C VAL A 86 -1.50 -6.96 -3.39
N ARG A 87 -0.76 -7.79 -4.14
CA ARG A 87 -1.27 -9.00 -4.77
C ARG A 87 -0.28 -10.13 -4.55
N TRP A 88 -0.78 -11.32 -4.25
CA TRP A 88 0.04 -12.51 -4.00
C TRP A 88 0.17 -13.33 -5.27
N PHE A 89 1.40 -13.77 -5.57
CA PHE A 89 1.68 -14.67 -6.69
C PHE A 89 2.31 -15.97 -6.20
N LYS A 90 1.98 -17.05 -6.89
CA LYS A 90 2.61 -18.36 -6.75
C LYS A 90 3.07 -18.81 -8.12
N ASP A 91 4.36 -19.10 -8.26
CA ASP A 91 4.94 -19.62 -9.51
C ASP A 91 4.58 -18.77 -10.76
N GLY A 92 4.47 -17.44 -10.58
CA GLY A 92 4.11 -16.48 -11.63
C GLY A 92 2.61 -16.31 -11.88
N ALA A 93 1.74 -17.06 -11.21
CA ALA A 93 0.29 -16.92 -11.31
C ALA A 93 -0.30 -16.20 -10.07
N ALA A 94 -1.25 -15.29 -10.30
CA ALA A 94 -1.93 -14.60 -9.20
C ALA A 94 -2.76 -15.61 -8.39
N ILE A 95 -2.62 -15.59 -7.06
CA ILE A 95 -3.43 -16.42 -6.17
C ILE A 95 -4.84 -15.84 -6.12
N ASN A 96 -5.84 -16.70 -6.32
CA ASN A 96 -7.24 -16.38 -6.09
C ASN A 96 -7.72 -17.06 -4.80
N VAL A 97 -7.90 -16.26 -3.75
CA VAL A 97 -8.37 -16.74 -2.44
C VAL A 97 -9.84 -17.20 -2.43
N GLN A 98 -10.62 -16.85 -3.46
CA GLN A 98 -12.03 -17.25 -3.56
C GLN A 98 -12.23 -18.63 -4.20
N THR A 99 -11.15 -19.36 -4.47
CA THR A 99 -11.23 -20.64 -5.14
C THR A 99 -11.78 -21.71 -4.20
N SER A 100 -12.82 -22.43 -4.61
CA SER A 100 -13.67 -23.29 -3.76
C SER A 100 -13.00 -24.50 -3.11
N TYR A 101 -11.79 -24.86 -3.52
CA TYR A 101 -11.06 -26.05 -3.01
C TYR A 101 -9.92 -25.70 -2.04
N ARG A 102 -9.75 -24.43 -1.64
CA ARG A 102 -8.72 -24.02 -0.68
C ARG A 102 -9.30 -23.07 0.36
N SER A 103 -8.99 -23.33 1.62
CA SER A 103 -9.26 -22.40 2.72
C SER A 103 -8.15 -21.36 2.81
N MET A 104 -8.14 -20.40 1.89
CA MET A 104 -7.21 -19.27 1.89
C MET A 104 -7.94 -17.97 2.18
N TRP A 105 -7.25 -17.03 2.80
CA TRP A 105 -7.75 -15.68 3.01
C TRP A 105 -6.62 -14.66 2.91
N THR A 106 -6.98 -13.41 2.66
CA THR A 106 -6.03 -12.30 2.66
C THR A 106 -6.56 -11.16 3.50
N THR A 107 -5.67 -10.46 4.20
CA THR A 107 -6.00 -9.19 4.86
C THR A 107 -4.87 -8.19 4.69
N LEU A 108 -5.19 -6.90 4.77
CA LEU A 108 -4.22 -5.82 4.79
C LEU A 108 -4.34 -5.10 6.13
N VAL A 109 -3.30 -5.23 6.96
CA VAL A 109 -3.22 -4.51 8.22
C VAL A 109 -2.91 -3.03 7.93
N PRO A 110 -3.66 -2.09 8.51
CA PRO A 110 -3.40 -0.66 8.36
C PRO A 110 -1.99 -0.26 8.79
N LYS A 111 -1.55 0.87 8.24
CA LYS A 111 -0.23 1.47 8.45
C LYS A 111 0.12 1.60 9.94
N ASN A 112 1.30 1.12 10.34
CA ASN A 112 1.83 1.28 11.71
C ASN A 112 2.64 2.59 11.88
N SER A 113 3.24 2.80 13.05
CA SER A 113 4.04 4.00 13.37
C SER A 113 5.36 4.13 12.58
N LYS A 114 5.78 3.10 11.85
CA LYS A 114 6.96 3.09 10.97
C LYS A 114 6.59 3.22 9.49
N ASP A 115 5.37 3.66 9.22
CA ASP A 115 4.80 3.77 7.89
C ASP A 115 4.69 2.43 7.12
N GLN A 116 4.60 1.31 7.83
CA GLN A 116 4.54 -0.03 7.24
C GLN A 116 3.12 -0.59 7.20
N TYR A 117 2.75 -1.20 6.08
CA TYR A 117 1.60 -2.07 5.91
C TYR A 117 2.04 -3.53 6.02
N THR A 118 1.16 -4.38 6.55
CA THR A 118 1.37 -5.84 6.53
C THR A 118 0.24 -6.49 5.76
N ALA A 119 0.54 -7.00 4.56
CA ALA A 119 -0.37 -7.88 3.85
C ALA A 119 -0.16 -9.30 4.37
N ILE A 120 -1.24 -10.01 4.70
CA ILE A 120 -1.18 -11.39 5.17
C ILE A 120 -1.95 -12.27 4.18
N LEU A 121 -1.32 -13.36 3.77
CA LEU A 121 -1.96 -14.49 3.10
C LEU A 121 -1.99 -15.66 4.09
N GLY A 122 -3.19 -16.07 4.49
CA GLY A 122 -3.39 -17.19 5.41
C GLY A 122 -3.94 -18.42 4.70
N PHE A 123 -3.54 -19.58 5.21
CA PHE A 123 -4.05 -20.90 4.86
C PHE A 123 -4.56 -21.53 6.16
N GLU A 124 -5.86 -21.84 6.22
CA GLU A 124 -6.42 -22.53 7.40
C GLU A 124 -5.84 -23.95 7.53
N LYS A 125 -5.53 -24.56 6.39
CA LYS A 125 -4.87 -25.87 6.29
C LYS A 125 -3.91 -25.86 5.11
N ALA A 126 -2.63 -26.02 5.39
CA ALA A 126 -1.60 -26.15 4.38
C ALA A 126 -1.79 -27.47 3.60
N HIS A 127 -1.85 -27.39 2.28
CA HIS A 127 -1.94 -28.55 1.40
C HIS A 127 -0.65 -28.70 0.59
N VAL A 128 -0.30 -29.92 0.18
CA VAL A 128 0.79 -30.17 -0.79
C VAL A 128 0.73 -29.27 -2.04
N LEU A 129 -0.47 -28.87 -2.50
CA LEU A 129 -0.66 -27.99 -3.67
C LEU A 129 -0.29 -26.52 -3.40
N ASP A 130 -0.01 -26.14 -2.15
CA ASP A 130 0.47 -24.82 -1.75
C ASP A 130 2.00 -24.74 -1.74
N SER A 131 2.70 -25.88 -1.85
CA SER A 131 4.15 -25.91 -2.02
C SER A 131 4.61 -25.15 -3.26
N GLY A 132 5.70 -24.38 -3.15
CA GLY A 132 6.22 -23.54 -4.22
C GLY A 132 7.01 -22.36 -3.65
N LYS A 133 7.46 -21.45 -4.51
CA LYS A 133 8.09 -20.20 -4.07
C LYS A 133 7.07 -19.06 -4.13
N PRO A 134 6.79 -18.35 -3.02
CA PRO A 134 6.04 -17.10 -3.10
C PRO A 134 6.89 -16.05 -3.81
N ILE A 135 6.26 -15.26 -4.69
CA ILE A 135 6.86 -14.07 -5.32
C ILE A 135 5.95 -12.87 -5.05
#